data_AF-A0A329VY47-F1
#
_entry.id   AF-A0A329VY47-F1
#
_cell.length_a   1.000
_cell.length_b   1.000
_cell.length_c   1.000
_cell.angle_alpha   90.00
_cell.angle_beta   90.00
_cell.angle_gamma   90.00
#
_symmetry.space_group_name_H-M   'P 1'
#
loop_
_entity.id
_entity.type
_entity.pdbx_description
1 polymer ?
#
loop_
_entity_poly.entity_id
_entity_poly.type
_entity_poly.pdbx_seq_one_letter_code
_entity_poly.pdbx_strand_id
1 'polypeptide(L)'
;MDLIDLRKLILNSGFTLKELLKIKRSFIILHKDAPGIYHKYQSRTDCFCHYLLFIADEVSLPLTFSTSVCLFIISVMFFSDMAYGIPLMSSIYLFFAISAFIYYSLSVSCNLITGSKLLIFYIRFKIKTSPTLKFINKTLIKITNYKTK
;
A
#
# COMPACT_ATOMS: atom_id res chain seq x y z
N MET A 1 -12.84 10.99 -3.85
CA MET A 1 -11.90 11.32 -4.94
C MET A 1 -12.54 10.88 -6.23
N ASP A 2 -12.53 11.73 -7.25
CA ASP A 2 -13.20 11.44 -8.52
C ASP A 2 -12.42 10.40 -9.33
N LEU A 3 -13.14 9.74 -10.24
CA LEU A 3 -12.61 8.62 -11.04
C LEU A 3 -11.49 9.07 -11.99
N ILE A 4 -11.60 10.29 -12.52
CA ILE A 4 -10.57 10.93 -13.35
C ILE A 4 -9.26 11.09 -12.55
N ASP A 5 -9.38 11.50 -11.29
CA ASP A 5 -8.21 11.66 -10.41
C ASP A 5 -7.58 10.32 -10.07
N LEU A 6 -8.39 9.26 -9.91
CA LEU A 6 -7.89 7.90 -9.69
C LEU A 6 -7.11 7.38 -10.91
N ARG A 7 -7.64 7.57 -12.12
CA ARG A 7 -6.93 7.19 -13.36
C ARG A 7 -5.63 7.96 -13.53
N LYS A 8 -5.62 9.28 -13.26
CA LYS A 8 -4.40 10.10 -13.23
C LYS A 8 -3.41 9.59 -12.19
N LEU A 9 -3.90 9.17 -11.01
CA LEU A 9 -3.05 8.61 -9.96
C LEU A 9 -2.38 7.31 -10.43
N ILE A 10 -3.13 6.38 -11.03
CA ILE A 10 -2.62 5.11 -11.56
C ILE A 10 -1.52 5.38 -12.59
N LEU A 11 -1.76 6.29 -13.55
CA LEU A 11 -0.78 6.65 -14.57
C LEU A 11 0.50 7.24 -13.96
N ASN A 12 0.36 8.09 -12.93
CA ASN A 12 1.50 8.69 -12.22
C ASN A 12 2.21 7.73 -11.26
N SER A 13 1.74 6.50 -11.11
CA SER A 13 2.32 5.50 -10.19
C SER A 13 3.49 4.72 -10.81
N GLY A 14 3.78 4.93 -12.10
CA GLY A 14 4.87 4.21 -12.79
C GLY A 14 4.55 2.75 -13.11
N PHE A 15 3.28 2.39 -13.21
CA PHE A 15 2.89 1.09 -13.73
C PHE A 15 3.19 1.00 -15.22
N THR A 16 3.81 -0.09 -15.62
CA THR A 16 3.94 -0.45 -17.03
C THR A 16 2.63 -1.05 -17.54
N LEU A 17 2.38 -0.91 -18.84
CA LEU A 17 1.19 -1.46 -19.47
C LEU A 17 1.12 -3.00 -19.31
N LYS A 18 2.28 -3.68 -19.35
CA LYS A 18 2.40 -5.13 -19.10
C LYS A 18 1.96 -5.52 -17.68
N GLU A 19 2.34 -4.74 -16.67
CA GLU A 19 1.92 -4.96 -15.28
C GLU A 19 0.40 -4.80 -15.14
N LEU A 20 -0.18 -3.73 -15.70
CA LEU A 20 -1.62 -3.49 -15.66
C LEU A 20 -2.40 -4.59 -16.36
N LEU A 21 -1.92 -5.09 -17.51
CA LEU A 21 -2.53 -6.22 -18.22
C LEU A 21 -2.47 -7.52 -17.40
N LYS A 22 -1.36 -7.78 -16.71
CA LYS A 22 -1.23 -8.96 -15.84
C LYS A 22 -2.25 -8.92 -14.70
N ILE A 23 -2.37 -7.77 -14.02
CA ILE A 23 -3.36 -7.55 -12.95
C ILE A 23 -4.79 -7.69 -13.50
N LYS A 24 -5.07 -7.13 -14.68
CA LYS A 24 -6.38 -7.26 -15.34
C LYS A 24 -6.71 -8.71 -15.70
N ARG A 25 -5.72 -9.52 -16.08
CA ARG A 25 -5.93 -10.95 -16.34
C ARG A 25 -6.26 -11.71 -15.05
N SER A 26 -5.52 -11.46 -13.97
CA SER A 26 -5.84 -12.03 -12.65
C SER A 26 -7.23 -11.63 -12.17
N PHE A 27 -7.64 -10.36 -12.41
CA PHE A 27 -8.99 -9.88 -12.12
C PHE A 27 -10.06 -10.72 -12.83
N ILE A 28 -9.91 -10.95 -14.13
CA ILE A 28 -10.89 -11.69 -14.93
C ILE A 28 -11.00 -13.15 -14.46
N ILE A 29 -9.87 -13.78 -14.13
CA ILE A 29 -9.83 -15.17 -13.65
C ILE A 29 -10.53 -15.27 -12.29
N LEU A 30 -10.13 -14.44 -11.31
CA LEU A 30 -10.76 -14.40 -9.98
C LEU A 30 -12.25 -14.09 -10.03
N HIS A 31 -12.66 -13.21 -10.95
CA HIS A 31 -14.07 -12.86 -11.12
C HIS A 31 -14.90 -14.04 -11.68
N LYS A 32 -14.30 -14.87 -12.52
CA LYS A 32 -14.94 -16.08 -13.08
C LYS A 32 -15.06 -17.19 -12.03
N ASP A 33 -14.04 -17.36 -11.19
CA ASP A 33 -13.98 -18.48 -10.22
C ASP A 33 -14.74 -18.20 -8.92
N ALA A 34 -14.83 -16.93 -8.50
CA ALA A 34 -15.50 -16.54 -7.26
C ALA A 34 -16.33 -15.24 -7.44
N PRO A 35 -17.42 -15.27 -8.25
CA PRO A 35 -18.29 -14.10 -8.45
C PRO A 35 -18.91 -13.62 -7.12
N GLY A 36 -18.94 -14.50 -6.12
CA GLY A 36 -19.44 -14.32 -4.77
C GLY A 36 -18.63 -13.38 -3.85
N ILE A 37 -17.42 -12.98 -4.21
CA ILE A 37 -16.58 -12.11 -3.36
C ILE A 37 -16.56 -10.67 -3.88
N TYR A 38 -16.87 -10.50 -5.18
CA TYR A 38 -16.62 -9.26 -5.91
C TYR A 38 -17.88 -8.49 -6.32
N HIS A 39 -19.08 -8.99 -6.00
CA HIS A 39 -20.33 -8.31 -6.35
C HIS A 39 -20.48 -6.89 -5.76
N LYS A 40 -19.77 -6.57 -4.66
CA LYS A 40 -19.70 -5.21 -4.10
C LYS A 40 -19.12 -4.17 -5.09
N TYR A 41 -18.41 -4.62 -6.12
CA TYR A 41 -17.74 -3.78 -7.12
C TYR A 41 -18.37 -3.89 -8.53
N GLN A 42 -19.37 -4.76 -8.70
CA GLN A 42 -20.04 -5.05 -9.97
C GLN A 42 -20.93 -3.89 -10.46
N SER A 43 -21.44 -3.03 -9.56
CA SER A 43 -22.39 -1.96 -9.91
C SER A 43 -21.76 -0.64 -10.34
N ARG A 44 -20.42 -0.52 -10.35
CA ARG A 44 -19.73 0.72 -10.74
C ARG A 44 -19.10 0.58 -12.12
N THR A 45 -19.31 1.60 -12.94
CA THR A 45 -18.85 1.77 -14.33
C THR A 45 -17.35 1.58 -14.58
N ASP A 46 -16.54 1.34 -13.54
CA ASP A 46 -15.09 1.14 -13.61
C ASP A 46 -14.58 0.11 -12.57
N CYS A 47 -15.04 -1.14 -12.69
CA CYS A 47 -14.73 -2.24 -11.78
C CYS A 47 -13.21 -2.52 -11.63
N PHE A 48 -12.41 -2.32 -12.69
CA PHE A 48 -10.96 -2.54 -12.64
C PHE A 48 -10.22 -1.56 -11.73
N CYS A 49 -10.57 -0.27 -11.72
CA CYS A 49 -9.91 0.71 -10.85
C CYS A 49 -10.22 0.44 -9.37
N HIS A 50 -11.45 0.02 -9.08
CA HIS A 50 -11.87 -0.40 -7.74
C HIS A 50 -11.19 -1.70 -7.30
N TYR A 51 -11.03 -2.65 -8.21
CA TYR A 51 -10.25 -3.87 -7.95
C TYR A 51 -8.78 -3.56 -7.65
N LEU A 52 -8.18 -2.64 -8.41
CA LEU A 52 -6.79 -2.23 -8.19
C LEU A 52 -6.61 -1.56 -6.82
N LEU A 53 -7.59 -0.76 -6.37
CA LEU A 53 -7.62 -0.23 -5.01
C LEU A 53 -7.76 -1.33 -3.96
N PHE A 54 -8.66 -2.29 -4.16
CA PHE A 54 -8.87 -3.41 -3.24
C PHE A 54 -7.60 -4.24 -3.06
N ILE A 55 -6.97 -4.60 -4.17
CA ILE A 55 -5.68 -5.29 -4.12
C ILE A 55 -4.65 -4.46 -3.38
N ALA A 56 -4.56 -3.16 -3.68
CA ALA A 56 -3.58 -2.30 -3.04
C ALA A 56 -3.82 -2.16 -1.53
N ASP A 57 -5.08 -2.21 -1.10
CA ASP A 57 -5.49 -2.25 0.31
C ASP A 57 -5.01 -3.54 1.00
N GLU A 58 -5.30 -4.70 0.40
CA GLU A 58 -4.85 -6.02 0.87
C GLU A 58 -3.32 -6.13 0.97
N VAL A 59 -2.58 -5.57 0.00
CA VAL A 59 -1.10 -5.50 0.07
C VAL A 59 -0.64 -4.64 1.25
N SER A 60 -1.33 -3.52 1.45
CA SER A 60 -0.89 -2.50 2.38
C SER A 60 -1.24 -2.80 3.83
N LEU A 61 -2.31 -3.55 4.09
CA LEU A 61 -2.85 -3.82 5.42
C LEU A 61 -1.82 -4.49 6.35
N PRO A 62 -1.19 -5.62 5.97
CA PRO A 62 -0.20 -6.28 6.82
C PRO A 62 0.99 -5.35 7.13
N LEU A 63 1.46 -4.61 6.11
CA LEU A 63 2.58 -3.69 6.28
C LEU A 63 2.21 -2.49 7.16
N THR A 64 1.08 -1.85 6.92
CA THR A 64 0.68 -0.64 7.66
C THR A 64 0.41 -0.96 9.13
N PHE A 65 -0.28 -2.06 9.42
CA PHE A 65 -0.52 -2.50 10.79
C PHE A 65 0.80 -2.89 11.48
N SER A 66 1.63 -3.73 10.84
CA SER A 66 2.93 -4.14 11.39
C SER A 66 3.86 -2.94 11.64
N THR A 67 3.87 -1.97 10.73
CA THR A 67 4.66 -0.74 10.87
C THR A 67 4.22 0.07 12.08
N SER A 68 2.90 0.24 12.28
CA SER A 68 2.37 0.97 13.43
C SER A 68 2.76 0.31 14.76
N VAL A 69 2.65 -1.02 14.84
CA VAL A 69 3.01 -1.78 16.04
C VAL A 69 4.52 -1.69 16.30
N CYS A 70 5.34 -1.88 15.27
CA CYS A 70 6.80 -1.81 15.42
C CYS A 70 7.27 -0.42 15.83
N LEU A 71 6.72 0.65 15.24
CA LEU A 71 7.04 2.03 15.64
C LEU A 71 6.65 2.32 17.09
N PHE A 72 5.48 1.83 17.53
CA PHE A 72 5.04 1.98 18.91
C PHE A 72 6.03 1.30 19.87
N ILE A 73 6.41 0.05 19.59
CA ILE A 73 7.35 -0.69 20.44
C ILE A 73 8.73 -0.04 20.44
N ILE A 74 9.26 0.34 19.27
CA ILE A 74 10.56 1.04 19.18
C ILE A 74 10.52 2.35 19.99
N SER A 75 9.43 3.11 19.93
CA SER A 75 9.26 4.33 20.73
C SER A 75 9.31 4.01 22.22
N VAL A 76 8.57 3.00 22.69
CA VAL A 76 8.58 2.58 24.11
C VAL A 76 9.99 2.16 24.54
N MET A 77 10.71 1.41 23.71
CA MET A 77 12.07 0.96 24.00
C MET A 77 13.06 2.11 24.06
N PHE A 78 12.90 3.12 23.19
CA PHE A 78 13.71 4.33 23.20
C PHE A 78 13.53 5.14 24.49
N PHE A 79 12.29 5.27 24.99
CA PHE A 79 12.02 5.96 26.26
C PHE A 79 12.36 5.15 27.52
N SER A 80 12.57 3.84 27.38
CA SER A 80 12.87 2.93 28.51
C SER A 80 14.35 2.54 28.60
N ASP A 81 15.25 3.26 27.91
CA ASP A 81 16.68 2.94 27.79
C ASP A 81 17.01 1.51 27.34
N MET A 82 16.04 0.82 26.69
CA MET A 82 16.21 -0.53 26.15
C MET A 82 16.68 -0.49 24.69
N ALA A 83 17.67 0.36 24.40
CA ALA A 83 18.15 0.64 23.06
C ALA A 83 18.66 -0.62 22.32
N TYR A 84 19.20 -1.60 23.05
CA TYR A 84 19.68 -2.87 22.49
C TYR A 84 18.59 -3.70 21.81
N GLY A 85 17.32 -3.52 22.18
CA GLY A 85 16.22 -4.24 21.56
C GLY A 85 15.63 -3.55 20.32
N ILE A 86 16.06 -2.31 20.02
CA ILE A 86 15.66 -1.60 18.78
C ILE A 86 16.14 -2.37 17.53
N PRO A 87 17.42 -2.81 17.42
CA PRO A 87 17.87 -3.66 16.32
C PRO A 87 17.08 -4.97 16.19
N LEU A 88 16.70 -5.58 17.32
CA LEU A 88 15.93 -6.82 17.34
C LEU A 88 14.52 -6.60 16.77
N MET A 89 13.80 -5.58 17.22
CA MET A 89 12.48 -5.23 16.70
C MET A 89 12.53 -4.84 15.22
N SER A 90 13.57 -4.11 14.80
CA SER A 90 13.79 -3.79 13.39
C SER A 90 14.01 -5.05 12.54
N SER A 91 14.70 -6.06 13.08
CA SER A 91 14.93 -7.34 12.38
C SER A 91 13.65 -8.15 12.26
N ILE A 92 12.82 -8.20 13.32
CA ILE A 92 11.50 -8.85 13.31
C ILE A 92 10.58 -8.17 12.29
N TYR A 93 10.57 -6.84 12.25
CA TYR A 93 9.80 -6.08 11.25
C TYR A 93 10.23 -6.42 9.82
N LEU A 94 11.53 -6.44 9.54
CA LEU A 94 12.07 -6.79 8.23
C LEU A 94 11.66 -8.21 7.82
N PHE A 95 11.76 -9.17 8.73
CA PHE A 95 11.33 -10.54 8.48
C PHE A 95 9.85 -10.61 8.11
N PHE A 96 8.99 -9.96 8.90
CA PHE A 96 7.55 -9.95 8.64
C PHE A 96 7.20 -9.25 7.32
N ALA A 97 7.86 -8.14 7.01
CA ALA A 97 7.69 -7.44 5.76
C ALA A 97 8.06 -8.34 4.57
N ILE A 98 9.21 -9.01 4.61
CA ILE A 98 9.66 -9.94 3.57
C ILE A 98 8.67 -11.11 3.42
N SER A 99 8.22 -11.71 4.52
CA SER A 99 7.22 -12.79 4.50
C SER A 99 5.90 -12.34 3.87
N ALA A 100 5.40 -11.17 4.24
CA ALA A 100 4.17 -10.61 3.67
C ALA A 100 4.32 -10.37 2.16
N PHE A 101 5.48 -9.84 1.75
CA PHE A 101 5.81 -9.63 0.34
C PHE A 101 5.89 -10.94 -0.46
N ILE A 102 6.49 -12.00 0.09
CA ILE A 102 6.56 -13.32 -0.53
C ILE A 102 5.17 -13.94 -0.64
N TYR A 103 4.41 -13.95 0.46
CA TYR A 103 3.04 -14.46 0.51
C TYR A 103 2.17 -13.81 -0.56
N TYR A 104 2.24 -12.47 -0.65
CA TYR A 104 1.49 -11.72 -1.63
C TYR A 104 1.94 -12.00 -3.07
N SER A 105 3.26 -12.14 -3.28
CA SER A 105 3.80 -12.48 -4.60
C SER A 105 3.28 -13.82 -5.11
N LEU A 106 3.08 -14.79 -4.21
CA LEU A 106 2.50 -16.10 -4.52
C LEU A 106 0.97 -16.02 -4.71
N SER A 107 0.26 -15.33 -3.81
CA SER A 107 -1.21 -15.29 -3.81
C SER A 107 -1.80 -14.54 -5.02
N VAL A 108 -1.25 -13.38 -5.38
CA VAL A 108 -1.80 -12.54 -6.46
C VAL A 108 -1.00 -12.66 -7.76
N SER A 109 0.01 -13.54 -7.79
CA SER A 109 0.94 -13.70 -8.93
C SER A 109 1.57 -12.37 -9.37
N CYS A 110 1.66 -11.40 -8.47
CA CYS A 110 2.29 -10.11 -8.69
C CYS A 110 3.75 -10.18 -8.27
N ASN A 111 4.67 -9.67 -9.08
CA ASN A 111 6.07 -9.63 -8.68
C ASN A 111 6.26 -8.62 -7.54
N LEU A 112 7.32 -8.77 -6.74
CA LEU A 112 7.71 -7.83 -5.65
C LEU A 112 7.71 -6.37 -6.10
N ILE A 113 8.22 -6.11 -7.32
CA ILE A 113 8.27 -4.77 -7.92
C ILE A 113 6.85 -4.21 -8.10
N THR A 114 5.93 -5.02 -8.59
CA THR A 114 4.53 -4.62 -8.82
C THR A 114 3.79 -4.43 -7.49
N GLY A 115 4.06 -5.28 -6.49
CA GLY A 115 3.55 -5.11 -5.12
C GLY A 115 4.03 -3.82 -4.46
N SER A 116 5.31 -3.48 -4.62
CA SER A 116 5.87 -2.21 -4.13
C SER A 116 5.22 -0.99 -4.80
N LYS A 117 4.97 -1.05 -6.12
CA LYS A 117 4.23 0.01 -6.84
C LYS A 117 2.78 0.13 -6.38
N LEU A 118 2.10 -0.99 -6.12
CA LEU A 118 0.76 -1.02 -5.52
C LEU A 118 0.73 -0.37 -4.14
N LEU A 119 1.72 -0.66 -3.29
CA LEU A 119 1.85 -0.03 -1.98
C LEU A 119 2.02 1.49 -2.09
N ILE A 120 2.91 1.95 -2.98
CA ILE A 120 3.12 3.39 -3.23
C ILE A 120 1.84 4.04 -3.75
N PHE A 121 1.14 3.39 -4.68
CA PHE A 121 -0.14 3.84 -5.20
C PHE A 121 -1.18 3.98 -4.07
N TYR A 122 -1.29 2.99 -3.19
CA TYR A 122 -2.21 3.01 -2.06
C TYR A 122 -1.90 4.14 -1.07
N ILE A 123 -0.63 4.33 -0.71
CA ILE A 123 -0.21 5.41 0.18
C ILE A 123 -0.56 6.77 -0.44
N ARG A 124 -0.26 6.98 -1.72
CA ARG A 124 -0.62 8.22 -2.45
C ARG A 124 -2.13 8.42 -2.50
N PHE A 125 -2.89 7.36 -2.71
CA PHE A 125 -4.36 7.40 -2.69
C PHE A 125 -4.89 7.80 -1.30
N LYS A 126 -4.39 7.18 -0.22
CA LYS A 126 -4.76 7.50 1.16
C LYS A 126 -4.40 8.94 1.54
N ILE A 127 -3.23 9.44 1.14
CA ILE A 127 -2.83 10.84 1.38
C ILE A 127 -3.78 11.83 0.69
N LYS A 128 -4.20 11.54 -0.55
CA LYS A 128 -5.15 12.43 -1.27
C LYS A 128 -6.56 12.38 -0.70
N THR A 129 -6.96 11.22 -0.18
CA THR A 129 -8.34 10.97 0.24
C THR A 129 -8.56 11.32 1.72
N SER A 130 -7.56 11.12 2.57
CA SER A 130 -7.66 11.40 4.01
C SER A 130 -7.23 12.84 4.32
N PRO A 131 -8.12 13.69 4.86
CA PRO A 131 -7.81 15.09 5.16
C PRO A 131 -6.71 15.22 6.23
N THR A 132 -6.64 14.30 7.19
CA THR A 132 -5.59 14.27 8.22
C THR A 132 -4.22 13.96 7.64
N LEU A 133 -4.11 12.94 6.77
CA LEU A 133 -2.84 12.61 6.10
C LEU A 133 -2.40 13.72 5.13
N LYS A 134 -3.35 14.37 4.46
CA LYS A 134 -3.08 15.52 3.60
C LYS A 134 -2.47 16.68 4.38
N PHE A 135 -2.98 16.95 5.58
CA PHE A 135 -2.44 17.97 6.48
C PHE A 135 -1.03 17.61 6.94
N ILE A 136 -0.83 16.40 7.46
CA ILE A 136 0.49 15.91 7.93
C ILE A 136 1.54 15.99 6.81
N ASN A 137 1.22 15.55 5.60
CA ASN A 137 2.13 15.61 4.46
C ASN A 137 2.51 17.05 4.10
N LYS A 138 1.55 17.98 4.12
CA LYS A 138 1.81 19.40 3.86
C LYS A 138 2.73 20.02 4.92
N THR A 139 2.58 19.62 6.18
CA THR A 139 3.44 20.05 7.29
C THR A 139 4.85 19.47 7.15
N LEU A 140 5.00 18.19 6.81
CA LEU A 140 6.29 17.54 6.57
C LEU A 140 7.09 18.23 5.46
N ILE A 141 6.46 18.50 4.31
CA ILE A 141 7.08 19.21 3.18
C ILE A 141 7.55 20.61 3.60
N LYS A 142 6.78 21.30 4.46
CA LYS A 142 7.13 22.63 4.95
C LYS A 142 8.35 22.58 5.88
N ILE A 143 8.46 21.54 6.72
CA ILE A 143 9.59 21.33 7.63
C ILE A 143 10.86 20.97 6.85
N THR A 144 10.78 20.07 5.86
CA THR A 144 11.95 19.70 5.05
C THR A 144 12.51 20.88 4.25
N ASN A 145 11.64 21.73 3.70
CA ASN A 145 12.06 22.95 2.99
C ASN A 145 12.63 24.03 3.91
N TYR A 146 12.37 23.96 5.22
CA TYR A 146 12.96 24.87 6.21
C TYR A 146 14.37 24.47 6.61
N LYS A 147 14.72 23.17 6.52
CA LYS A 147 16.06 22.64 6.86
C LYS A 147 17.08 22.79 5.73
N THR A 148 16.65 23.17 4.52
CA THR A 148 17.51 23.32 3.34
C THR A 148 17.86 24.79 3.01
N LYS A 149 17.54 25.72 3.91
CA LYS A 149 18.03 27.11 3.90
C LYS A 149 18.96 27.33 5.07
#